data_AF-A0A239F560-F1
#
_entry.id   AF-A0A239F560-F1
#
_cell.length_a   1.000
_cell.length_b   1.000
_cell.length_c   1.000
_cell.angle_alpha   90.00
_cell.angle_beta   90.00
_cell.angle_gamma   90.00
#
_symmetry.space_group_name_H-M   'P 1'
#
loop_
_entity.id
_entity.type
_entity.pdbx_description
1 polymer ?
#
loop_
_entity_poly.entity_id
_entity_poly.type
_entity_poly.pdbx_seq_one_letter_code
_entity_poly.pdbx_strand_id
1 'polypeptide(L)'
;MTPLAERRLLQGAVALACLIPLGIGAISVALGPAIIARGLPDSASLDSHFRYLSGIFLALGIAFASCVPAIEARGGRFRLLGAMVIAGGLARLLSLGVAGSPSTGHQIGLVMELGVVPLLMLWQRRVARRFGRA
;
A
#
# COMPACT_ATOMS: atom_id res chain seq x y z
N MET A 1 18.48 -4.14 -20.56
CA MET A 1 17.00 -4.25 -20.52
C MET A 1 16.39 -3.09 -21.28
N THR A 2 15.45 -3.35 -22.19
CA THR A 2 14.80 -2.30 -23.01
C THR A 2 13.80 -1.47 -22.17
N PRO A 3 13.49 -0.22 -22.56
CA PRO A 3 12.51 0.60 -21.84
C PRO A 3 11.14 -0.07 -21.69
N LEU A 4 10.69 -0.77 -22.74
CA LEU A 4 9.42 -1.50 -22.74
C LEU A 4 9.42 -2.66 -21.73
N ALA A 5 10.49 -3.45 -21.68
CA ALA A 5 10.64 -4.54 -20.72
C ALA A 5 10.68 -4.01 -19.27
N GLU A 6 11.40 -2.92 -19.02
CA GLU A 6 11.46 -2.27 -17.70
C GLU A 6 10.08 -1.79 -17.25
N ARG A 7 9.31 -1.18 -18.15
CA ARG A 7 7.92 -0.75 -17.87
C ARG A 7 7.04 -1.95 -17.51
N ARG A 8 7.09 -3.04 -18.29
CA ARG A 8 6.29 -4.24 -18.04
C ARG A 8 6.62 -4.88 -16.69
N LEU A 9 7.90 -4.91 -16.33
CA LEU A 9 8.33 -5.44 -15.05
C LEU A 9 7.81 -4.58 -13.88
N LEU A 10 7.89 -3.25 -14.00
CA LEU A 10 7.30 -2.35 -13.00
C LEU A 10 5.78 -2.52 -12.90
N GLN A 11 5.08 -2.66 -14.02
CA GLN A 11 3.63 -2.92 -14.04
C GLN A 11 3.29 -4.21 -13.28
N GLY A 12 4.02 -5.30 -13.53
CA GLY A 12 3.84 -6.57 -12.83
C GLY A 12 4.12 -6.46 -11.33
N ALA A 13 5.22 -5.80 -10.95
CA ALA A 13 5.59 -5.62 -9.54
C ALA A 13 4.53 -4.81 -8.77
N VAL A 14 4.04 -3.71 -9.35
CA VAL A 14 2.99 -2.89 -8.73
C VAL A 14 1.66 -3.64 -8.70
N ALA A 15 1.28 -4.35 -9.77
CA ALA A 15 0.06 -5.15 -9.80
C ALA A 15 0.05 -6.21 -8.69
N LEU A 16 1.18 -6.90 -8.49
CA LEU A 16 1.35 -7.87 -7.41
C LEU A 16 1.26 -7.20 -6.04
N ALA A 17 1.94 -6.07 -5.84
CA ALA A 17 1.88 -5.31 -4.59
C ALA A 17 0.46 -4.84 -4.26
N CYS A 18 -0.35 -4.49 -5.28
CA CYS A 18 -1.75 -4.08 -5.09
C CYS A 18 -2.65 -5.20 -4.55
N LEU A 19 -2.27 -6.47 -4.70
CA LEU A 19 -3.07 -7.57 -4.15
C LEU A 19 -3.22 -7.49 -2.63
N ILE A 20 -2.23 -6.92 -1.93
CA ILE A 20 -2.26 -6.75 -0.48
C ILE A 20 -3.38 -5.79 -0.05
N PRO A 21 -3.40 -4.50 -0.45
CA PRO A 21 -4.47 -3.59 -0.06
C PRO A 21 -5.83 -4.00 -0.63
N LEU A 22 -5.88 -4.61 -1.81
CA LEU A 22 -7.14 -5.09 -2.38
C LEU A 22 -7.71 -6.26 -1.57
N GLY A 23 -6.88 -7.27 -1.25
CA GLY A 23 -7.32 -8.45 -0.51
C GLY A 23 -7.56 -8.15 0.96
N ILE A 24 -6.51 -7.68 1.66
CA ILE A 24 -6.59 -7.40 3.11
C ILE A 24 -7.60 -6.30 3.39
N GLY A 25 -7.65 -5.24 2.58
CA GLY A 25 -8.65 -4.18 2.71
C GLY A 25 -10.07 -4.72 2.57
N ALA A 26 -10.37 -5.49 1.53
CA ALA A 26 -11.71 -6.06 1.32
C ALA A 26 -12.12 -7.03 2.45
N ILE A 27 -11.22 -7.94 2.86
CA ILE A 27 -11.50 -8.88 3.95
C ILE A 27 -11.71 -8.13 5.27
N SER A 28 -10.90 -7.13 5.57
CA SER A 28 -10.99 -6.34 6.80
C SER A 28 -12.25 -5.46 6.83
N VAL A 29 -12.68 -4.94 5.68
CA VAL A 29 -13.98 -4.25 5.54
C VAL A 29 -15.13 -5.21 5.81
N ALA A 30 -15.06 -6.47 5.37
CA ALA A 30 -16.14 -7.43 5.55
C ALA A 30 -16.21 -7.98 6.98
N LEU A 31 -15.07 -8.41 7.53
CA LEU A 31 -14.98 -9.16 8.79
C LEU A 31 -14.71 -8.28 10.01
N GLY A 32 -14.33 -7.01 9.82
CA GLY A 32 -14.04 -6.10 10.93
C GLY A 32 -12.77 -6.48 11.71
N PRO A 33 -12.58 -5.92 12.92
CA PRO A 33 -11.32 -6.02 13.68
C PRO A 33 -11.01 -7.44 14.18
N ALA A 34 -12.00 -8.33 14.21
CA ALA A 34 -11.86 -9.74 14.60
C ALA A 34 -10.85 -10.51 13.73
N ILE A 35 -10.57 -10.04 12.50
CA ILE A 35 -9.56 -10.64 11.61
C ILE A 35 -8.14 -10.51 12.15
N ILE A 36 -7.87 -9.51 12.99
CA ILE A 36 -6.54 -9.21 13.53
C ILE A 36 -6.39 -9.70 14.97
N ALA A 37 -7.43 -9.57 15.78
CA ALA A 37 -7.40 -10.02 17.17
C ALA A 37 -8.76 -10.57 17.60
N ARG A 38 -8.73 -11.80 18.13
CA ARG A 38 -9.90 -12.43 18.74
C ARG A 38 -10.05 -11.96 20.19
N GLY A 39 -11.28 -11.75 20.65
CA GLY A 39 -11.58 -11.33 22.01
C GLY A 39 -11.36 -9.83 22.28
N LEU A 40 -11.32 -9.01 21.23
CA LEU A 40 -11.42 -7.56 21.40
C LEU A 40 -12.76 -7.21 22.08
N PRO A 41 -12.80 -6.17 22.93
CA PRO A 41 -14.06 -5.68 23.47
C PRO A 41 -15.03 -5.34 22.34
N ASP A 42 -16.28 -5.76 22.46
CA ASP A 42 -17.34 -5.35 21.54
C ASP A 42 -17.55 -3.83 21.68
N SER A 43 -16.92 -3.10 20.76
CA SER A 43 -16.96 -1.65 20.69
C SER A 43 -17.37 -1.24 19.28
N ALA A 44 -18.59 -0.72 19.14
CA ALA A 44 -19.09 -0.20 17.87
C ALA A 44 -18.19 0.90 17.29
N SER A 45 -17.56 1.70 18.16
CA SER A 45 -16.60 2.73 17.74
C SER A 45 -15.32 2.13 17.16
N LEU A 46 -14.79 1.05 17.76
CA LEU A 46 -13.63 0.35 17.25
C LEU A 46 -13.92 -0.33 15.90
N ASP A 47 -15.06 -1.03 15.79
CA ASP A 47 -15.46 -1.68 14.53
C ASP A 47 -15.65 -0.66 13.41
N SER A 48 -16.39 0.43 13.68
CA SER A 48 -16.62 1.51 12.71
C SER A 48 -15.30 2.14 12.23
N HIS A 49 -14.41 2.51 13.16
CA HIS A 49 -13.12 3.11 12.81
C HIS A 49 -12.22 2.14 12.03
N PHE A 50 -12.20 0.86 12.44
CA PHE A 50 -11.42 -0.18 11.75
C PHE A 50 -11.91 -0.40 10.31
N ARG A 51 -13.23 -0.50 10.10
CA ARG A 51 -13.81 -0.67 8.76
C ARG A 51 -13.58 0.56 7.88
N TYR A 52 -13.65 1.77 8.45
CA TYR A 52 -13.32 3.01 7.75
C TYR A 52 -11.88 3.01 7.23
N LEU A 53 -10.90 2.73 8.09
CA LEU A 53 -9.48 2.65 7.70
C LEU A 53 -9.23 1.53 6.68
N SER A 54 -9.88 0.38 6.85
CA SER A 54 -9.82 -0.74 5.90
C SER A 54 -10.36 -0.37 4.52
N GLY A 55 -11.46 0.40 4.49
CA GLY A 55 -12.06 0.94 3.25
C GLY A 55 -11.14 1.93 2.54
N ILE A 56 -10.46 2.81 3.29
CA ILE A 56 -9.43 3.70 2.72
C ILE A 56 -8.27 2.89 2.16
N PHE A 57 -7.81 1.85 2.88
CA PHE A 57 -6.72 1.00 2.41
C PHE A 57 -7.08 0.25 1.12
N LEU A 58 -8.31 -0.28 1.04
CA LEU A 58 -8.86 -0.87 -0.18
C LEU A 58 -8.90 0.14 -1.33
N ALA A 59 -9.44 1.33 -1.09
CA ALA A 59 -9.51 2.41 -2.09
C ALA A 59 -8.11 2.83 -2.57
N LEU A 60 -7.11 2.85 -1.68
CA LEU A 60 -5.72 3.10 -2.02
C LEU A 60 -5.17 2.02 -2.96
N GLY A 61 -5.48 0.75 -2.71
CA GLY A 61 -5.16 -0.37 -3.60
C GLY A 61 -5.76 -0.21 -4.99
N ILE A 62 -7.03 0.16 -5.08
CA ILE A 62 -7.72 0.44 -6.35
C ILE A 62 -7.05 1.63 -7.07
N ALA A 63 -6.71 2.68 -6.33
CA ALA A 63 -6.07 3.86 -6.89
C ALA A 63 -4.67 3.54 -7.46
N PHE A 64 -3.88 2.70 -6.79
CA PHE A 64 -2.61 2.21 -7.34
C PHE A 64 -2.81 1.31 -8.55
N ALA A 65 -3.75 0.37 -8.49
CA ALA A 65 -4.07 -0.53 -9.61
C ALA A 65 -4.45 0.27 -10.87
N SER A 66 -5.23 1.35 -10.73
CA SER A 66 -5.58 2.24 -11.85
C SER A 66 -4.38 2.94 -12.50
N CYS A 67 -3.25 3.05 -11.80
CA CYS A 67 -2.03 3.63 -12.35
C CYS A 67 -1.25 2.63 -13.23
N VAL A 68 -1.44 1.32 -13.03
CA VAL A 68 -0.64 0.27 -13.67
C VAL A 68 -0.66 0.35 -15.21
N PRO A 69 -1.80 0.51 -15.92
CA PRO A 69 -1.83 0.48 -17.38
C PRO A 69 -0.96 1.55 -18.06
N ALA A 70 -0.79 2.72 -17.42
CA ALA A 70 -0.04 3.87 -17.93
C ALA A 70 0.95 4.41 -16.88
N ILE A 71 1.64 3.50 -16.18
CA ILE A 71 2.44 3.78 -14.99
C ILE A 71 3.55 4.83 -15.21
N GLU A 72 4.08 4.94 -16.43
CA GLU A 72 5.06 5.93 -16.86
C GLU A 72 4.51 7.36 -16.84
N ALA A 73 3.22 7.55 -17.13
CA ALA A 73 2.56 8.85 -17.23
C ALA A 73 1.88 9.27 -15.92
N ARG A 74 1.67 8.35 -14.97
CA ARG A 74 0.92 8.59 -13.72
C ARG A 74 1.80 8.99 -12.54
N GLY A 75 2.98 9.57 -12.78
CA GLY A 75 3.98 9.83 -11.73
C GLY A 75 3.49 10.71 -10.57
N GLY A 76 2.68 11.75 -10.83
CA GLY A 76 2.13 12.60 -9.76
C GLY A 76 1.23 11.82 -8.79
N ARG A 77 0.23 11.13 -9.35
CA ARG A 77 -0.70 10.28 -8.59
C ARG A 77 0.04 9.15 -7.87
N PHE A 78 0.97 8.47 -8.54
CA PHE A 78 1.75 7.38 -7.94
C PHE A 78 2.55 7.84 -6.73
N ARG A 79 3.17 9.04 -6.80
CA ARG A 79 3.92 9.59 -5.66
C ARG A 79 3.02 10.03 -4.51
N LEU A 80 1.86 10.61 -4.80
CA LEU A 80 0.89 10.98 -3.77
C LEU A 80 0.43 9.73 -3.01
N LEU A 81 0.01 8.69 -3.73
CA LEU A 81 -0.41 7.43 -3.13
C LEU A 81 0.73 6.79 -2.32
N GLY A 82 1.95 6.80 -2.85
CA GLY A 82 3.14 6.31 -2.13
C GLY A 82 3.44 7.09 -0.86
N ALA A 83 3.30 8.42 -0.89
CA ALA A 83 3.48 9.26 0.29
C ALA A 83 2.43 8.96 1.38
N MET A 84 1.18 8.69 1.00
CA MET A 84 0.14 8.26 1.94
C MET A 84 0.51 6.93 2.61
N VAL A 85 1.05 5.97 1.86
CA VAL A 85 1.53 4.68 2.41
C VAL A 85 2.70 4.89 3.37
N ILE A 86 3.68 5.71 2.98
CA ILE A 86 4.84 6.01 3.84
C ILE A 86 4.40 6.69 5.13
N ALA A 87 3.47 7.65 5.06
CA ALA A 87 2.90 8.29 6.25
C ALA A 87 2.23 7.27 7.18
N GLY A 88 1.48 6.32 6.63
CA GLY A 88 0.94 5.18 7.39
C GLY A 88 2.02 4.31 8.03
N GLY A 89 3.09 4.01 7.28
CA GLY A 89 4.24 3.26 7.80
C GLY A 89 4.97 3.97 8.94
N LEU A 90 5.11 5.29 8.86
CA LEU A 90 5.69 6.10 9.94
C LEU A 90 4.80 6.08 11.19
N ALA A 91 3.47 6.16 11.03
CA ALA A 91 2.54 6.01 12.15
C ALA A 91 2.62 4.59 12.77
N ARG A 92 2.79 3.55 11.94
CA ARG A 92 3.00 2.17 12.43
C ARG A 92 4.35 2.01 13.12
N LEU A 93 5.41 2.66 12.64
CA LEU A 93 6.72 2.67 13.28
C LEU A 93 6.67 3.36 14.65
N LEU A 94 5.94 4.47 14.76
CA LEU A 94 5.66 5.11 16.04
C LEU A 94 4.92 4.14 16.99
N SER A 95 3.88 3.46 16.50
CA SER A 95 3.16 2.46 17.30
C SER A 95 4.05 1.32 17.78
N LEU A 96 5.03 0.89 16.97
CA LEU A 96 6.01 -0.12 17.38
C LEU A 96 6.84 0.37 18.59
N GLY A 97 7.25 1.64 18.58
CA GLY A 97 8.00 2.24 19.68
C GLY A 97 7.19 2.50 20.94
N VAL A 98 5.89 2.82 20.80
CA VAL A 98 5.02 3.22 21.93
C VAL A 98 4.25 2.04 22.53
N ALA A 99 3.71 1.15 21.70
CA ALA A 99 2.85 0.04 22.10
C ALA A 99 3.53 -1.33 22.00
N GLY A 100 4.75 -1.40 21.48
CA GLY A 100 5.51 -2.64 21.32
C GLY A 100 5.26 -3.35 19.99
N SER A 101 5.78 -4.58 19.89
CA SER A 101 5.84 -5.31 18.62
C SER A 101 4.46 -5.79 18.14
N PRO A 102 4.03 -5.42 16.91
CA PRO A 102 2.77 -5.91 16.37
C PRO A 102 2.94 -7.33 15.80
N SER A 103 1.83 -7.93 15.35
CA SER A 103 1.86 -9.25 14.70
C SER A 103 2.76 -9.27 13.46
N THR A 104 3.27 -10.46 13.09
CA THR A 104 4.18 -10.64 11.95
C THR A 104 3.65 -10.03 10.66
N GLY A 105 2.34 -10.12 10.41
CA GLY A 105 1.70 -9.50 9.24
C GLY A 105 1.88 -7.97 9.19
N HIS A 106 1.78 -7.28 10.34
CA HIS A 106 2.01 -5.84 10.43
C HIS A 106 3.49 -5.47 10.31
N GLN A 107 4.40 -6.32 10.78
CA GLN A 107 5.84 -6.12 10.58
C GLN A 107 6.20 -6.22 9.09
N ILE A 108 5.66 -7.21 8.37
CA ILE A 108 5.80 -7.31 6.91
C ILE A 108 5.19 -6.07 6.23
N GLY A 109 4.01 -5.63 6.68
CA GLY A 109 3.37 -4.40 6.22
C GLY A 109 4.28 -3.18 6.40
N LEU A 110 4.96 -3.05 7.54
CA LEU A 110 5.90 -1.96 7.82
C LEU A 110 7.09 -1.96 6.84
N VAL A 111 7.65 -3.13 6.53
CA VAL A 111 8.71 -3.27 5.51
C VAL A 111 8.20 -2.90 4.12
N MET A 112 6.97 -3.30 3.78
CA MET A 112 6.34 -2.91 2.52
C MET A 112 6.17 -1.38 2.43
N GLU A 113 5.71 -0.75 3.51
CA GLU A 113 5.41 0.68 3.57
C GLU A 113 6.67 1.55 3.51
N LEU A 114 7.71 1.22 4.27
CA LEU A 114 8.93 2.04 4.41
C LEU A 114 10.12 1.57 3.56
N GLY A 115 10.04 0.37 2.98
CA GLY A 115 11.06 -0.17 2.08
C GLY A 115 10.57 -0.28 0.65
N VAL A 116 9.59 -1.17 0.41
CA VAL A 116 9.18 -1.54 -0.95
C VAL A 116 8.52 -0.40 -1.69
N VAL A 117 7.58 0.33 -1.08
CA VAL A 117 6.89 1.45 -1.74
C VAL A 117 7.84 2.59 -2.15
N PRO A 118 8.75 3.08 -1.30
CA PRO A 118 9.78 4.03 -1.73
C PRO A 118 10.61 3.55 -2.92
N LEU A 119 11.02 2.28 -2.93
CA LEU A 119 11.78 1.69 -4.04
C LEU A 119 10.94 1.65 -5.33
N LEU A 120 9.66 1.28 -5.25
CA LEU A 120 8.74 1.31 -6.39
C LEU A 120 8.53 2.76 -6.91
N MET A 121 8.47 3.76 -6.04
CA MET A 121 8.38 5.17 -6.44
C MET A 121 9.64 5.64 -7.17
N LEU A 122 10.82 5.28 -6.68
CA LEU A 122 12.09 5.59 -7.35
C LEU A 122 12.18 4.91 -8.72
N TRP A 123 11.75 3.65 -8.80
CA TRP A 123 11.70 2.90 -10.05
C TRP A 123 10.70 3.50 -11.05
N GLN A 124 9.50 3.86 -10.61
CA GLN A 124 8.51 4.57 -11.42
C GLN A 124 9.09 5.87 -11.98
N ARG A 125 9.78 6.67 -11.14
CA ARG A 125 10.42 7.92 -11.58
C ARG A 125 11.53 7.70 -12.62
N ARG A 126 12.23 6.55 -12.56
CA ARG A 126 13.23 6.16 -13.56
C ARG A 126 12.57 5.77 -14.88
N VAL A 127 11.52 4.96 -14.85
CA VAL A 127 10.75 4.56 -16.04
C VAL A 127 10.15 5.80 -16.72
N ALA A 128 9.48 6.66 -15.96
CA ALA A 128 8.89 7.90 -16.50
C ALA A 128 9.92 8.77 -17.23
N ARG A 129 11.14 8.90 -16.69
CA ARG A 129 12.24 9.66 -17.32
C ARG A 129 12.76 9.04 -18.62
N ARG A 130 12.67 7.72 -18.76
CA ARG A 130 13.10 7.01 -19.98
C ARG A 130 12.08 7.14 -21.11
N PHE A 131 10.80 7.26 -20.79
CA PHE A 131 9.72 7.46 -21.77
C PHE A 131 9.43 8.93 -22.08
N GLY A 132 9.80 9.88 -21.20
CA GLY A 132 9.68 11.32 -21.47
C GLY A 132 10.90 11.94 -22.18
N ARG A 133 11.95 11.15 -22.45
CA ARG A 133 13.15 11.57 -23.22
C ARG A 133 13.22 10.89 -24.60
N ALA A 134 12.23 10.08 -24.95
CA ALA A 134 12.03 9.48 -26.26
C ALA A 134 10.97 10.28 -26.99
#